data_AF-A0A2N2RBT0-F1
#
_entry.id   AF-A0A2N2RBT0-F1
#
_cell.length_a   1.000
_cell.length_b   1.000
_cell.length_c   1.000
_cell.angle_alpha   90.00
_cell.angle_beta   90.00
_cell.angle_gamma   90.00
#
_symmetry.space_group_name_H-M   'P 1'
#
loop_
_entity.id
_entity.type
_entity.pdbx_description
1 polymer ?
#
loop_
_entity_poly.entity_id
_entity_poly.type
_entity_poly.pdbx_seq_one_letter_code
_entity_poly.pdbx_strand_id
1 'polypeptide(L)'
;MTIGTIELAEQELALLEQIDFNWHSHDIGRRSCDAAARLMPLLLKRKAIPERRLRYFDDPELNGGRKSRLQVFEGNGTVGVDIFGHGNFLRHLRYFIHGATLPERIKSQMAELVGDPSYFTSGDLEPARKLARQLARSSGLGSASADSFFQLMNDLGVSPSCSDSVRRAVLSVR
;
A
#
# COMPACT_ATOMS: atom_id res chain seq x y z
N MET A 1 -6.54 12.90 4.94
CA MET A 1 -6.09 11.97 3.88
C MET A 1 -4.58 12.01 3.86
N THR A 2 -3.89 10.87 3.86
CA THR A 2 -2.41 10.82 3.89
C THR A 2 -1.93 9.96 2.71
N ILE A 3 -1.43 10.61 1.67
CA ILE A 3 -0.93 9.97 0.43
C ILE A 3 0.61 9.86 0.38
N GLY A 4 1.28 10.51 1.34
CA GLY A 4 2.74 10.62 1.42
C GLY A 4 3.39 9.69 2.43
N THR A 5 4.68 9.92 2.64
CA THR A 5 5.46 9.24 3.68
C THR A 5 5.05 9.75 5.06
N ILE A 6 4.90 8.84 6.03
CA ILE A 6 4.64 9.21 7.42
C ILE A 6 5.89 9.84 8.05
N GLU A 7 5.70 10.70 9.04
CA GLU A 7 6.81 11.20 9.86
C GLU A 7 7.43 10.05 10.67
N LEU A 8 8.76 10.01 10.78
CA LEU A 8 9.52 8.99 11.50
C LEU A 8 10.37 9.64 12.58
N ALA A 9 10.43 9.02 13.75
CA ALA A 9 11.40 9.36 14.78
C ALA A 9 12.81 8.93 14.36
N GLU A 10 13.85 9.52 14.96
CA GLU A 10 15.25 9.22 14.64
C GLU A 10 15.58 7.72 14.71
N GLN A 11 15.14 7.04 15.76
CA GLN A 11 15.34 5.59 15.91
C GLN A 11 14.62 4.77 14.81
N GLU A 12 13.44 5.22 14.38
CA GLU A 12 12.66 4.55 13.33
C GLU A 12 13.30 4.74 11.96
N LEU A 13 13.84 5.95 11.71
CA LEU A 13 14.60 6.25 10.50
C LEU A 13 15.87 5.38 10.42
N ALA A 14 16.62 5.28 11.50
CA ALA A 14 17.82 4.43 11.56
C ALA A 14 17.53 2.93 11.31
N LEU A 15 16.34 2.45 11.69
CA LEU A 15 15.88 1.10 11.35
C LEU A 15 15.45 1.00 9.89
N LEU A 16 14.73 2.01 9.38
CA LEU A 16 14.30 2.04 7.98
C LEU A 16 15.48 2.05 7.00
N GLU A 17 16.57 2.75 7.31
CA GLU A 17 17.80 2.79 6.51
C GLU A 17 18.48 1.42 6.37
N GLN A 18 18.20 0.47 7.28
CA GLN A 18 18.69 -0.90 7.20
C GLN A 18 17.82 -1.81 6.33
N ILE A 19 16.65 -1.34 5.90
CA ILE A 19 15.67 -2.12 5.14
C ILE A 19 15.87 -1.86 3.65
N ASP A 20 16.24 -2.90 2.91
CA ASP A 20 16.16 -2.91 1.47
C ASP A 20 14.85 -3.59 1.04
N PHE A 21 13.91 -2.82 0.48
CA PHE A 21 12.64 -3.35 0.00
C PHE A 21 12.75 -4.14 -1.31
N ASN A 22 13.88 -4.03 -2.01
CA ASN A 22 14.16 -4.70 -3.27
C ASN A 22 15.41 -5.60 -3.11
N TRP A 23 15.54 -6.29 -1.98
CA TRP A 23 16.71 -7.10 -1.70
C TRP A 23 16.91 -8.20 -2.76
N HIS A 24 18.17 -8.39 -3.17
CA HIS A 24 18.57 -9.38 -4.20
C HIS A 24 19.43 -10.53 -3.63
N SER A 25 19.73 -10.51 -2.32
CA SER A 25 20.50 -11.55 -1.65
C SER A 25 19.85 -11.95 -0.33
N HIS A 26 20.07 -13.21 0.07
CA HIS A 26 19.52 -13.75 1.32
C HIS A 26 20.00 -12.98 2.57
N ASP A 27 21.26 -12.53 2.60
CA ASP A 27 21.79 -11.80 3.75
C ASP A 27 21.24 -10.38 3.86
N ILE A 28 21.01 -9.69 2.74
CA ILE A 28 20.32 -8.40 2.74
C ILE A 28 18.86 -8.60 3.14
N GLY A 29 18.19 -9.64 2.62
CA GLY A 29 16.82 -9.98 2.98
C GLY A 29 16.66 -10.23 4.48
N ARG A 30 17.55 -11.03 5.08
CA ARG A 30 17.53 -11.32 6.52
C ARG A 30 17.69 -10.05 7.36
N ARG A 31 18.69 -9.21 7.05
CA ARG A 31 18.87 -7.93 7.76
C ARG A 31 17.66 -7.00 7.65
N SER A 32 17.05 -6.95 6.47
CA SER A 32 15.84 -6.15 6.23
C SER A 32 14.65 -6.67 7.04
N CYS A 33 14.48 -7.98 7.11
CA CYS A 33 13.49 -8.65 7.96
C CYS A 33 13.70 -8.34 9.45
N ASP A 34 14.94 -8.44 9.95
CA ASP A 34 15.25 -8.16 11.35
C ASP A 34 15.03 -6.69 11.71
N ALA A 35 15.35 -5.77 10.80
CA ALA A 35 15.06 -4.35 10.97
C ALA A 35 13.53 -4.08 10.93
N ALA A 36 12.79 -4.71 10.02
CA ALA A 36 11.33 -4.61 9.95
C ALA A 36 10.63 -5.11 11.22
N ALA A 37 11.08 -6.24 11.78
CA ALA A 37 10.56 -6.80 13.03
C ALA A 37 10.73 -5.85 14.23
N ARG A 38 11.79 -5.02 14.21
CA ARG A 38 12.05 -3.99 15.23
C ARG A 38 11.31 -2.68 14.95
N LEU A 39 11.17 -2.31 13.68
CA LEU A 39 10.54 -1.05 13.27
C LEU A 39 9.02 -1.06 13.46
N MET A 40 8.34 -2.13 13.05
CA MET A 40 6.88 -2.19 13.06
C MET A 40 6.27 -1.98 14.46
N PRO A 41 6.79 -2.60 15.55
CA PRO A 41 6.29 -2.35 16.89
C PRO A 41 6.43 -0.88 17.35
N LEU A 42 7.51 -0.18 16.96
CA LEU A 42 7.70 1.24 17.29
C LEU A 42 6.62 2.10 16.63
N LEU A 43 6.39 1.86 15.33
CA LEU A 43 5.35 2.55 14.56
C LEU A 43 3.95 2.31 15.14
N LEU A 44 3.63 1.08 15.52
CA LEU A 44 2.35 0.72 16.13
C LEU A 44 2.17 1.36 17.51
N LYS A 45 3.21 1.34 18.35
CA LYS A 45 3.17 1.88 19.72
C LYS A 45 2.72 3.34 19.75
N ARG A 46 3.19 4.15 18.80
CA ARG A 46 2.82 5.58 18.69
C ARG A 46 1.69 5.87 17.71
N LYS A 47 1.07 4.83 17.11
CA LYS A 47 0.01 4.97 16.10
C LYS A 47 0.45 5.83 14.89
N ALA A 48 1.69 5.62 14.44
CA ALA A 48 2.27 6.37 13.32
C ALA A 48 1.60 6.11 11.97
N ILE A 49 1.11 4.88 11.79
CA ILE A 49 0.58 4.40 10.53
C ILE A 49 -0.89 4.82 10.41
N PRO A 50 -1.30 5.48 9.31
CA PRO A 50 -2.70 5.78 9.07
C PRO A 50 -3.57 4.53 9.13
N GLU A 51 -4.70 4.61 9.83
CA GLU A 51 -5.62 3.49 10.05
C GLU A 51 -6.03 2.81 8.74
N ARG A 52 -6.27 3.59 7.68
CA ARG A 52 -6.62 3.05 6.35
C ARG A 52 -5.52 2.16 5.76
N ARG A 53 -4.26 2.44 6.05
CA ARG A 53 -3.14 1.60 5.61
C ARG A 53 -3.06 0.33 6.43
N LEU A 54 -3.35 0.37 7.73
CA LEU A 54 -3.49 -0.84 8.55
C LEU A 54 -4.65 -1.72 8.05
N ARG A 55 -5.79 -1.11 7.73
CA ARG A 55 -6.95 -1.80 7.15
C ARG A 55 -6.62 -2.54 5.85
N TYR A 56 -5.75 -1.98 5.00
CA TYR A 56 -5.29 -2.69 3.81
C TYR A 56 -4.69 -4.07 4.12
N PHE A 57 -4.15 -4.26 5.32
CA PHE A 57 -3.54 -5.50 5.76
C PHE A 57 -4.52 -6.45 6.47
N ASP A 58 -5.37 -5.95 7.36
CA ASP A 58 -6.24 -6.77 8.21
C ASP A 58 -7.70 -6.87 7.75
N ASP A 59 -8.15 -6.07 6.78
CA ASP A 59 -9.51 -6.06 6.24
C ASP A 59 -9.63 -6.97 5.00
N PRO A 60 -10.45 -8.04 5.04
CA PRO A 60 -10.68 -8.91 3.90
C PRO A 60 -11.27 -8.18 2.68
N GLU A 61 -12.08 -7.14 2.86
CA GLU A 61 -12.70 -6.40 1.75
C GLU A 61 -11.65 -5.71 0.88
N LEU A 62 -10.53 -5.29 1.47
CA LEU A 62 -9.39 -4.72 0.76
C LEU A 62 -8.49 -5.80 0.09
N ASN A 63 -8.91 -7.06 0.15
CA ASN A 63 -8.25 -8.21 -0.46
C ASN A 63 -9.25 -9.17 -1.14
N GLY A 64 -10.37 -8.66 -1.65
CA GLY A 64 -11.36 -9.45 -2.41
C GLY A 64 -12.32 -10.29 -1.55
N GLY A 65 -12.47 -9.97 -0.27
CA GLY A 65 -13.54 -10.42 0.63
C GLY A 65 -13.34 -11.79 1.29
N ARG A 66 -12.38 -12.61 0.84
CA ARG A 66 -12.22 -13.99 1.38
C ARG A 66 -11.32 -14.09 2.60
N LYS A 67 -10.16 -13.46 2.54
CA LYS A 67 -9.16 -13.43 3.62
C LYS A 67 -8.46 -12.09 3.57
N SER A 68 -8.18 -11.49 4.72
CA SER A 68 -7.25 -10.37 4.79
C SER A 68 -5.82 -10.84 4.50
N ARG A 69 -4.90 -9.88 4.28
CA ARG A 69 -3.49 -10.21 4.07
C ARG A 69 -2.89 -10.80 5.35
N LEU A 70 -3.30 -10.29 6.53
CA LEU A 70 -2.98 -10.88 7.83
C LEU A 70 -3.40 -12.35 7.92
N GLN A 71 -4.66 -12.67 7.59
CA GLN A 71 -5.16 -14.05 7.62
C GLN A 71 -4.44 -14.98 6.63
N VAL A 72 -3.85 -14.44 5.56
CA VAL A 72 -2.98 -15.23 4.66
C VAL A 72 -1.67 -15.59 5.34
N PHE A 73 -1.06 -14.70 6.12
CA PHE A 73 0.15 -15.04 6.90
C PHE A 73 -0.17 -16.10 7.97
N GLU A 74 -1.23 -15.88 8.73
CA GLU A 74 -1.63 -16.79 9.81
C GLU A 74 -2.01 -18.17 9.26
N GLY A 75 -2.73 -18.22 8.14
CA GLY A 75 -3.07 -19.46 7.46
C GLY A 75 -1.86 -20.23 6.90
N ASN A 76 -0.71 -19.56 6.73
CA ASN A 76 0.56 -20.16 6.34
C ASN A 76 1.48 -20.45 7.54
N GLY A 77 0.99 -20.27 8.77
CA GLY A 77 1.72 -20.59 10.01
C GLY A 77 2.61 -19.47 10.56
N THR A 78 2.59 -18.26 9.98
CA THR A 78 3.30 -17.10 10.54
C THR A 78 2.31 -16.22 11.29
N VAL A 79 2.49 -16.06 12.60
CA VAL A 79 1.48 -15.43 13.48
C VAL A 79 2.07 -14.30 14.32
N GLY A 80 1.23 -13.36 14.73
CA GLY A 80 1.60 -12.30 15.65
C GLY A 80 2.81 -11.47 15.18
N VAL A 81 3.78 -11.26 16.07
CA VAL A 81 4.96 -10.42 15.81
C VAL A 81 5.93 -11.03 14.80
N ASP A 82 5.90 -12.36 14.61
CA ASP A 82 6.78 -13.05 13.65
C ASP A 82 6.48 -12.64 12.21
N ILE A 83 5.24 -12.18 11.95
CA ILE A 83 4.83 -11.63 10.65
C ILE A 83 5.73 -10.45 10.27
N PHE A 84 6.12 -9.61 11.23
CA PHE A 84 6.90 -8.40 10.95
C PHE A 84 8.32 -8.71 10.49
N GLY A 85 8.86 -9.89 10.84
CA GLY A 85 10.12 -10.40 10.35
C GLY A 85 10.03 -11.20 9.05
N HIS A 86 8.83 -11.37 8.47
CA HIS A 86 8.67 -12.18 7.27
C HIS A 86 9.03 -11.38 6.00
N GLY A 87 9.77 -11.97 5.04
CA GLY A 87 10.19 -11.28 3.80
C GLY A 87 9.03 -10.70 2.99
N ASN A 88 7.94 -11.47 2.81
CA ASN A 88 6.70 -10.99 2.18
C ASN A 88 6.00 -9.84 2.93
N PHE A 89 6.32 -9.58 4.20
CA PHE A 89 5.75 -8.47 4.95
C PHE A 89 6.38 -7.12 4.55
N LEU A 90 7.62 -7.12 4.04
CA LEU A 90 8.34 -5.89 3.67
C LEU A 90 7.56 -5.01 2.68
N ARG A 91 6.85 -5.60 1.72
CA ARG A 91 5.99 -4.84 0.79
C ARG A 91 4.83 -4.12 1.48
N HIS A 92 4.30 -4.70 2.57
CA HIS A 92 3.23 -4.10 3.36
C HIS A 92 3.78 -2.99 4.24
N LEU A 93 4.93 -3.22 4.88
CA LEU A 93 5.66 -2.19 5.62
C LEU A 93 6.01 -0.98 4.74
N ARG A 94 6.48 -1.22 3.52
CA ARG A 94 6.76 -0.16 2.54
C ARG A 94 5.53 0.71 2.28
N TYR A 95 4.37 0.09 2.08
CA TYR A 95 3.12 0.80 1.86
C TYR A 95 2.69 1.57 3.11
N PHE A 96 2.81 0.98 4.31
CA PHE A 96 2.48 1.65 5.56
C PHE A 96 3.26 2.96 5.73
N ILE A 97 4.57 2.92 5.44
CA ILE A 97 5.46 4.06 5.58
C ILE A 97 5.27 5.06 4.46
N HIS A 98 5.41 4.65 3.19
CA HIS A 98 5.54 5.55 2.04
C HIS A 98 4.25 5.77 1.26
N GLY A 99 3.21 4.98 1.51
CA GLY A 99 2.01 4.96 0.69
C GLY A 99 2.23 4.32 -0.67
N ALA A 100 1.30 4.60 -1.58
CA ALA A 100 1.32 4.04 -2.93
C ALA A 100 2.63 4.33 -3.67
N THR A 101 3.20 3.30 -4.31
CA THR A 101 4.40 3.39 -5.17
C THR A 101 4.07 4.02 -6.53
N LEU A 102 3.66 5.28 -6.53
CA LEU A 102 3.36 6.04 -7.75
C LEU A 102 4.10 7.38 -7.74
N PRO A 103 4.46 7.93 -8.92
CA PRO A 103 4.95 9.30 -9.03
C PRO A 103 3.97 10.29 -8.41
N GLU A 104 4.47 11.32 -7.73
CA GLU A 104 3.64 12.34 -7.06
C GLU A 104 2.64 12.99 -8.02
N ARG A 105 3.03 13.23 -9.27
CA ARG A 105 2.11 13.72 -10.32
C ARG A 105 0.86 12.84 -10.47
N ILE A 106 1.01 11.51 -10.48
CA ILE A 106 -0.11 10.58 -10.59
C ILE A 106 -0.97 10.66 -9.34
N LYS A 107 -0.34 10.70 -8.15
CA LYS A 107 -1.06 10.84 -6.88
C LYS A 107 -1.91 12.11 -6.85
N SER A 108 -1.33 13.24 -7.23
CA SER A 108 -2.02 14.54 -7.26
C SER A 108 -3.20 14.53 -8.24
N GLN A 109 -3.02 14.00 -9.45
CA GLN A 109 -4.10 13.97 -10.45
C GLN A 109 -5.27 13.06 -10.05
N MET A 110 -4.97 11.91 -9.43
CA MET A 110 -6.02 11.04 -8.90
C MET A 110 -6.70 11.67 -7.68
N ALA A 111 -5.94 12.35 -6.81
CA ALA A 111 -6.50 13.05 -5.65
C ALA A 111 -7.43 14.19 -6.09
N GLU A 112 -7.05 14.96 -7.10
CA GLU A 112 -7.87 16.03 -7.69
C GLU A 112 -9.17 15.46 -8.27
N LEU A 113 -9.10 14.33 -9.00
CA LEU A 113 -10.29 13.67 -9.53
C LEU A 113 -11.21 13.14 -8.43
N VAL A 114 -10.66 12.57 -7.35
CA VAL A 114 -11.45 12.03 -6.24
C VAL A 114 -12.09 13.15 -5.42
N GLY A 115 -11.38 14.27 -5.23
CA GLY A 115 -11.86 15.38 -4.40
C GLY A 115 -12.10 14.95 -2.96
N ASP A 116 -13.26 15.29 -2.42
CA ASP A 116 -13.71 14.76 -1.13
C ASP A 116 -14.28 13.35 -1.33
N PRO A 117 -13.68 12.31 -0.72
CA PRO A 117 -14.10 10.92 -0.90
C PRO A 117 -15.54 10.66 -0.41
N SER A 118 -16.11 11.51 0.44
CA SER A 118 -17.52 11.39 0.85
C SER A 118 -18.51 11.67 -0.28
N TYR A 119 -18.08 12.41 -1.31
CA TYR A 119 -18.85 12.67 -2.52
C TYR A 119 -18.49 11.75 -3.69
N PHE A 120 -17.50 10.85 -3.51
CA PHE A 120 -17.10 9.93 -4.56
C PHE A 120 -18.13 8.80 -4.73
N THR A 121 -18.78 8.76 -5.88
CA THR A 121 -19.86 7.82 -6.19
C THR A 121 -19.49 6.83 -7.29
N SER A 122 -20.41 5.90 -7.59
CA SER A 122 -20.27 4.99 -8.73
C SER A 122 -20.25 5.72 -10.08
N GLY A 123 -20.82 6.93 -10.18
CA GLY A 123 -20.77 7.77 -11.38
C GLY A 123 -19.34 8.24 -11.72
N ASP A 124 -18.53 8.45 -10.69
CA ASP A 124 -17.14 8.93 -10.80
C ASP A 124 -16.15 7.82 -11.16
N LEU A 125 -16.61 6.56 -11.19
CA LEU A 125 -15.78 5.40 -11.50
C LEU A 125 -15.30 5.35 -12.94
N GLU A 126 -16.11 5.73 -13.92
CA GLU A 126 -15.64 5.74 -15.31
C GLU A 126 -14.55 6.80 -15.54
N PRO A 127 -14.73 8.07 -15.08
CA PRO A 127 -13.65 9.05 -15.06
C PRO A 127 -12.38 8.54 -14.38
N ALA A 128 -12.49 8.01 -13.15
CA ALA A 128 -11.35 7.47 -12.40
C ALA A 128 -10.63 6.34 -13.15
N ARG A 129 -11.37 5.37 -13.71
CA ARG A 129 -10.80 4.26 -14.48
C ARG A 129 -10.12 4.73 -15.75
N LYS A 130 -10.71 5.70 -16.46
CA LYS A 130 -10.13 6.29 -17.67
C LYS A 130 -8.82 7.01 -17.34
N LEU A 131 -8.81 7.84 -16.30
CA LEU A 131 -7.61 8.54 -15.85
C LEU A 131 -6.51 7.55 -15.42
N ALA A 132 -6.84 6.57 -14.57
CA ALA A 132 -5.85 5.60 -14.10
C ALA A 132 -5.21 4.81 -15.26
N ARG A 133 -6.00 4.36 -16.24
CA ARG A 133 -5.48 3.71 -17.46
C ARG A 133 -4.57 4.62 -18.26
N GLN A 134 -4.96 5.88 -18.43
CA GLN A 134 -4.17 6.87 -19.14
C GLN A 134 -2.82 7.09 -18.43
N LEU A 135 -2.83 7.32 -17.12
CA LEU A 135 -1.63 7.58 -16.33
C LEU A 135 -0.69 6.37 -16.28
N ALA A 136 -1.23 5.16 -16.15
CA ALA A 136 -0.45 3.93 -16.20
C ALA A 136 0.25 3.75 -17.55
N ARG A 137 -0.42 4.06 -18.67
CA ARG A 137 0.17 4.01 -20.02
C ARG A 137 1.19 5.11 -20.25
N SER A 138 0.81 6.37 -20.01
CA SER A 138 1.66 7.52 -20.35
C SER A 138 2.94 7.58 -19.51
N SER A 139 2.95 6.93 -18.35
CA SER A 139 4.11 6.88 -17.45
C SER A 139 4.94 5.61 -17.63
N GLY A 140 4.62 4.74 -18.60
CA GLY A 140 5.34 3.49 -18.84
C GLY A 140 5.21 2.44 -17.72
N LEU A 141 4.29 2.64 -16.77
CA LEU A 141 4.10 1.76 -15.61
C LEU A 141 3.28 0.51 -15.96
N GLY A 142 2.32 0.65 -16.88
CA GLY A 142 1.47 -0.45 -17.35
C GLY A 142 0.68 -1.13 -16.23
N SER A 143 0.29 -2.39 -16.48
CA SER A 143 -0.50 -3.21 -15.55
C SER A 143 0.20 -3.55 -14.24
N ALA A 144 1.55 -3.56 -14.22
CA ALA A 144 2.34 -3.83 -13.02
C ALA A 144 2.07 -2.82 -11.87
N SER A 145 1.59 -1.62 -12.19
CA SER A 145 1.25 -0.58 -11.20
C SER A 145 -0.14 -0.70 -10.58
N ALA A 146 -0.96 -1.67 -11.01
CA ALA A 146 -2.36 -1.77 -10.59
C ALA A 146 -2.54 -1.79 -9.06
N ASP A 147 -1.70 -2.53 -8.34
CA ASP A 147 -1.74 -2.59 -6.87
C ASP A 147 -1.39 -1.24 -6.22
N SER A 148 -0.49 -0.46 -6.84
CA SER A 148 -0.18 0.90 -6.35
C SER A 148 -1.32 1.87 -6.60
N PHE A 149 -2.09 1.74 -7.69
CA PHE A 149 -3.33 2.49 -7.88
C PHE A 149 -4.40 2.10 -6.86
N PHE A 150 -4.53 0.81 -6.54
CA PHE A 150 -5.44 0.37 -5.47
C PHE A 150 -5.07 0.99 -4.12
N GLN A 151 -3.79 0.93 -3.75
CA GLN A 151 -3.24 1.54 -2.54
C GLN A 151 -3.51 3.06 -2.49
N LEU A 152 -3.38 3.75 -3.63
CA LEU A 152 -3.66 5.17 -3.72
C LEU A 152 -5.14 5.46 -3.48
N MET A 153 -6.05 4.73 -4.12
CA MET A 153 -7.49 4.90 -3.89
C MET A 153 -7.87 4.65 -2.42
N ASN A 154 -7.23 3.67 -1.77
CA ASN A 154 -7.39 3.43 -0.33
C ASN A 154 -6.87 4.60 0.53
N ASP A 155 -5.70 5.15 0.20
CA ASP A 155 -5.13 6.34 0.88
C ASP A 155 -6.02 7.59 0.71
N LEU A 156 -6.67 7.73 -0.46
CA LEU A 156 -7.65 8.78 -0.76
C LEU A 156 -9.00 8.54 -0.08
N GLY A 157 -9.20 7.38 0.54
CA GLY A 157 -10.38 7.09 1.34
C GLY A 157 -11.57 6.51 0.57
N VAL A 158 -11.35 6.13 -0.69
CA VAL A 158 -12.37 5.51 -1.55
C VAL A 158 -12.66 4.07 -1.09
N SER A 159 -13.91 3.62 -1.28
CA SER A 159 -14.35 2.30 -0.84
C SER A 159 -13.54 1.16 -1.48
N PRO A 160 -13.48 -0.03 -0.85
CA PRO A 160 -12.76 -1.18 -1.39
C PRO A 160 -13.22 -1.60 -2.79
N SER A 161 -14.54 -1.62 -3.03
CA SER A 161 -15.13 -2.01 -4.33
C SER A 161 -14.76 -1.03 -5.45
N CYS A 162 -14.81 0.27 -5.17
CA CYS A 162 -14.40 1.31 -6.11
C CYS A 162 -12.88 1.25 -6.37
N SER A 163 -12.09 1.05 -5.32
CA SER A 163 -10.63 0.89 -5.42
C SER A 163 -10.24 -0.32 -6.28
N ASP A 164 -10.90 -1.47 -6.10
CA ASP A 164 -10.67 -2.67 -6.92
C ASP A 164 -11.10 -2.45 -8.38
N SER A 165 -12.16 -1.67 -8.61
CA SER A 165 -12.60 -1.31 -9.97
C SER A 165 -11.53 -0.51 -10.73
N VAL A 166 -10.84 0.41 -10.05
CA VAL A 166 -9.69 1.14 -10.62
C VAL A 166 -8.51 0.20 -10.86
N ARG A 167 -8.18 -0.66 -9.89
CA ARG A 167 -7.13 -1.69 -10.02
C ARG A 167 -7.34 -2.55 -11.26
N ARG A 168 -8.54 -3.10 -11.46
CA ARG A 168 -8.90 -3.92 -12.62
C ARG A 168 -8.79 -3.16 -13.94
N ALA A 169 -9.11 -1.87 -13.94
CA ALA A 169 -8.94 -1.05 -15.12
C ALA A 169 -7.46 -0.88 -15.48
N VAL A 170 -6.58 -0.70 -14.49
CA VAL A 170 -5.13 -0.65 -14.73
C VAL A 170 -4.57 -2.00 -15.16
N LEU A 171 -5.06 -3.12 -14.62
CA LEU A 171 -4.68 -4.47 -15.05
C LEU A 171 -4.97 -4.75 -16.53
N SER A 172 -5.96 -4.09 -17.14
CA SER A 172 -6.27 -4.25 -18.57
C SER A 172 -5.40 -3.40 -19.50
N VAL A 173 -4.49 -2.60 -18.94
CA VAL A 173 -3.48 -1.88 -19.72
C VAL A 173 -2.43 -2.88 -20.22
N ARG A 174 -2.20 -2.85 -21.53
CA ARG A 174 -1.08 -3.54 -22.18
C ARG A 174 0.14 -2.63 -22.21
#